data_AF-A0A5J5EQY5-F1
#
_entry.id   AF-A0A5J5EQY5-F1
#
_cell.length_a   1.000
_cell.length_b   1.000
_cell.length_c   1.000
_cell.angle_alpha   90.00
_cell.angle_beta   90.00
_cell.angle_gamma   90.00
#
_symmetry.space_group_name_H-M   'P 1'
#
loop_
_entity.id
_entity.type
_entity.pdbx_description
1 polymer ?
#
loop_
_entity_poly.entity_id
_entity_poly.type
_entity_poly.pdbx_seq_one_letter_code
_entity_poly.pdbx_strand_id
1 'polypeptide(L)'
;MDAETAVKHAPFVDLGRTALAQNWSCVKIGNIPYNVTSEELLDFLGRNSNIVPEAAGSIGIHVIMDRSTGKTMDAYVEFMNARDAWKCVSRRRSRVLGNRHLSLDVVDPSELMKDIFPRAKGIVWDGVIPNPALNKPEYVSKTEIISREELVLIVNHARTPHRSPFSRKCLQRPFQSLMSIVSKFPWFAVNLYTIQQRDYIYQALYSAIDILKRQIKRGRTMPNLDIELLKALLRVGIRCAGFTDAQKHELVKIAEFGAEGIRVDADIGILSGFEALGKAIGAERKVLEVFSLVYNPL
;
A
#
# COMPACT_ATOMS: atom_id res chain seq x y z
N MET A 1 -1.01 11.24 -38.20
CA MET A 1 -0.82 10.22 -37.16
C MET A 1 -2.21 9.84 -36.68
N ASP A 2 -2.59 8.57 -36.77
CA ASP A 2 -3.87 8.12 -36.23
C ASP A 2 -3.89 8.19 -34.70
N ALA A 3 -5.08 8.14 -34.11
CA ALA A 3 -5.28 8.32 -32.68
C ALA A 3 -4.57 7.23 -31.85
N GLU A 4 -4.49 6.01 -32.36
CA GLU A 4 -3.89 4.87 -31.66
C GLU A 4 -2.37 5.00 -31.60
N THR A 5 -1.75 5.40 -32.71
CA THR A 5 -0.32 5.73 -32.79
C THR A 5 0.01 6.94 -31.91
N ALA A 6 -0.85 7.96 -31.87
CA ALA A 6 -0.67 9.13 -31.02
C ALA A 6 -0.73 8.77 -29.52
N VAL A 7 -1.65 7.90 -29.10
CA VAL A 7 -1.75 7.41 -27.71
C VAL A 7 -0.54 6.55 -27.34
N LYS A 8 -0.07 5.68 -28.25
CA LYS A 8 1.11 4.83 -28.01
C LYS A 8 2.39 5.62 -27.80
N HIS A 9 2.53 6.75 -28.48
CA HIS A 9 3.70 7.64 -28.38
C HIS A 9 3.48 8.83 -27.44
N ALA A 10 2.36 8.85 -26.71
CA ALA A 10 2.08 9.92 -25.76
C ALA A 10 3.13 9.93 -24.64
N PRO A 11 3.72 11.10 -24.30
CA PRO A 11 4.73 11.19 -23.25
C PRO A 11 4.15 11.05 -21.83
N PHE A 12 2.81 11.09 -21.71
CA PHE A 12 2.08 10.90 -20.46
C PHE A 12 1.14 9.70 -20.54
N VAL A 13 1.11 8.91 -19.47
CA VAL A 13 0.29 7.70 -19.36
C VAL A 13 -0.39 7.60 -18.01
N ASP A 14 -1.49 6.87 -17.96
CA ASP A 14 -2.04 6.37 -16.70
C ASP A 14 -1.11 5.27 -16.17
N LEU A 15 -0.29 5.64 -15.17
CA LEU A 15 0.75 4.78 -14.61
C LEU A 15 0.20 3.44 -14.11
N GLY A 16 -1.06 3.41 -13.65
CA GLY A 16 -1.73 2.20 -13.21
C GLY A 16 -1.79 1.13 -14.30
N ARG A 17 -1.91 1.50 -15.58
CA ARG A 17 -1.98 0.55 -16.71
C ARG A 17 -0.75 -0.32 -16.87
N THR A 18 0.39 0.13 -16.36
CA THR A 18 1.66 -0.61 -16.40
C THR A 18 1.88 -1.48 -15.16
N ALA A 19 1.03 -1.34 -14.15
CA ALA A 19 1.12 -2.14 -12.94
C ALA A 19 0.76 -3.60 -13.23
N LEU A 20 1.44 -4.51 -12.53
CA LEU A 20 1.15 -5.94 -12.59
C LEU A 20 0.34 -6.38 -11.39
N ALA A 21 -0.55 -7.34 -11.60
CA ALA A 21 -1.24 -8.01 -10.52
C ALA A 21 -0.26 -8.86 -9.70
N GLN A 22 -0.10 -8.55 -8.41
CA GLN A 22 0.81 -9.25 -7.51
C GLN A 22 0.12 -10.44 -6.83
N ASN A 23 0.09 -11.58 -7.52
CA ASN A 23 -0.61 -12.79 -7.08
C ASN A 23 0.34 -13.81 -6.41
N TRP A 24 0.93 -13.43 -5.28
CA TRP A 24 1.88 -14.26 -4.54
C TRP A 24 1.18 -15.37 -3.73
N SER A 25 1.92 -16.44 -3.39
CA SER A 25 1.37 -17.46 -2.48
C SER A 25 1.19 -16.87 -1.08
N CYS A 26 0.03 -17.07 -0.46
CA CYS A 26 -0.32 -16.38 0.78
C CYS A 26 -0.49 -17.36 1.95
N VAL A 27 0.04 -17.00 3.12
CA VAL A 27 -0.23 -17.69 4.39
C VAL A 27 -0.94 -16.74 5.33
N LYS A 28 -2.10 -17.15 5.84
CA LYS A 28 -2.80 -16.47 6.93
C LYS A 28 -2.25 -16.95 8.27
N ILE A 29 -1.97 -15.99 9.14
CA ILE A 29 -1.50 -16.18 10.52
C ILE A 29 -2.56 -15.63 11.46
N GLY A 30 -3.30 -16.52 12.10
CA GLY A 30 -4.35 -16.16 13.05
C GLY A 30 -3.88 -16.23 14.51
N ASN A 31 -4.69 -15.66 15.41
CA ASN A 31 -4.44 -15.61 16.85
C ASN A 31 -3.12 -14.93 17.27
N ILE A 32 -2.66 -13.95 16.48
CA ILE A 32 -1.44 -13.19 16.79
C ILE A 32 -1.62 -12.29 18.02
N PRO A 33 -0.54 -12.00 18.78
CA PRO A 33 -0.58 -10.97 19.82
C PRO A 33 -0.97 -9.60 19.26
N TYR A 34 -1.79 -8.82 19.99
CA TYR A 34 -2.28 -7.55 19.47
C TYR A 34 -1.20 -6.50 19.20
N ASN A 35 -0.07 -6.58 19.91
CA ASN A 35 1.08 -5.70 19.76
C ASN A 35 2.20 -6.30 18.90
N VAL A 36 1.94 -7.41 18.18
CA VAL A 36 2.97 -8.13 17.43
C VAL A 36 3.65 -7.24 16.40
N THR A 37 4.98 -7.33 16.30
CA THR A 37 5.76 -6.61 15.29
C THR A 37 5.98 -7.48 14.04
N SER A 38 6.30 -6.84 12.92
CA SER A 38 6.67 -7.58 11.70
C SER A 38 7.96 -8.38 11.89
N GLU A 39 8.86 -7.90 12.76
CA GLU A 39 10.10 -8.59 13.12
C GLU A 39 9.81 -9.87 13.92
N GLU A 40 8.91 -9.81 14.92
CA GLU A 40 8.48 -10.99 15.68
C GLU A 40 7.83 -12.04 14.78
N LEU A 41 7.02 -11.60 13.80
CA LEU A 41 6.44 -12.51 12.79
C LEU A 41 7.54 -13.11 11.88
N LEU A 42 8.49 -12.30 11.43
CA LEU A 42 9.60 -12.77 10.59
C LEU A 42 10.46 -13.80 11.33
N ASP A 43 10.80 -13.55 12.59
CA ASP A 43 11.56 -14.47 13.44
C ASP A 43 10.78 -15.76 13.71
N PHE A 44 9.46 -15.65 13.93
CA PHE A 44 8.58 -16.81 14.08
C PHE A 44 8.60 -17.71 12.85
N LEU A 45 8.51 -17.13 11.64
CA LEU A 45 8.54 -17.85 10.36
C LEU A 45 9.93 -18.39 10.01
N GLY A 46 10.96 -17.67 10.47
CA GLY A 46 12.38 -17.96 10.33
C GLY A 46 13.01 -17.46 9.03
N ARG A 47 14.34 -17.36 9.07
CA ARG A 47 15.18 -16.71 8.04
C ARG A 47 15.08 -17.30 6.63
N ASN A 48 14.73 -18.59 6.48
CA ASN A 48 14.65 -19.28 5.19
C ASN A 48 13.19 -19.42 4.70
N SER A 49 12.34 -18.45 5.02
CA SER A 49 10.91 -18.48 4.68
C SER A 49 10.65 -18.11 3.22
N ASN A 50 11.60 -17.52 2.47
CA ASN A 50 11.39 -17.09 1.07
C ASN A 50 10.15 -16.19 0.90
N ILE A 51 9.96 -15.30 1.87
CA ILE A 51 8.98 -14.21 1.82
C ILE A 51 9.32 -13.30 0.64
N VAL A 52 8.30 -12.77 -0.02
CA VAL A 52 8.46 -11.87 -1.16
C VAL A 52 9.26 -10.63 -0.73
N PRO A 53 10.38 -10.32 -1.40
CA PRO A 53 11.20 -9.17 -1.04
C PRO A 53 10.57 -7.87 -1.52
N GLU A 54 10.91 -6.76 -0.85
CA GLU A 54 10.43 -5.41 -1.18
C GLU A 54 10.70 -5.02 -2.65
N ALA A 55 11.81 -5.50 -3.21
CA ALA A 55 12.21 -5.28 -4.60
C ALA A 55 11.22 -5.88 -5.62
N ALA A 56 10.43 -6.88 -5.23
CA ALA A 56 9.37 -7.45 -6.07
C ALA A 56 8.03 -6.68 -5.95
N GLY A 57 8.03 -5.53 -5.25
CA GLY A 57 6.90 -4.62 -5.15
C GLY A 57 5.87 -4.95 -4.06
N SER A 58 6.12 -5.98 -3.24
CA SER A 58 5.30 -6.33 -2.07
C SER A 58 5.99 -5.87 -0.77
N ILE A 59 5.22 -5.62 0.30
CA ILE A 59 5.79 -5.41 1.65
C ILE A 59 5.98 -6.71 2.44
N GLY A 60 5.63 -7.86 1.84
CA GLY A 60 5.84 -9.23 2.36
C GLY A 60 4.93 -9.63 3.51
N ILE A 61 4.78 -8.79 4.53
CA ILE A 61 3.97 -9.04 5.73
C ILE A 61 2.89 -7.96 5.85
N HIS A 62 1.64 -8.39 5.90
CA HIS A 62 0.46 -7.54 6.06
C HIS A 62 -0.21 -7.85 7.40
N VAL A 63 -0.19 -6.91 8.35
CA VAL A 63 -0.92 -7.09 9.60
C VAL A 63 -2.22 -6.31 9.55
N ILE A 64 -3.34 -7.03 9.64
CA ILE A 64 -4.68 -6.47 9.46
C ILE A 64 -5.11 -5.73 10.73
N MET A 65 -5.79 -4.61 10.52
CA MET A 65 -6.32 -3.75 11.58
C MET A 65 -7.79 -3.48 11.32
N ASP A 66 -8.64 -3.68 12.33
CA ASP A 66 -9.99 -3.14 12.29
C ASP A 66 -9.92 -1.61 12.32
N ARG A 67 -10.43 -0.98 11.27
CA ARG A 67 -10.33 0.47 11.05
C ARG A 67 -11.14 1.25 12.08
N SER A 68 -12.23 0.68 12.58
CA SER A 68 -13.15 1.35 13.50
C SER A 68 -12.54 1.44 14.90
N THR A 69 -12.02 0.32 15.41
CA THR A 69 -11.52 0.23 16.78
C THR A 69 -10.00 0.39 16.87
N GLY A 70 -9.27 0.20 15.77
CA GLY A 70 -7.82 0.14 15.74
C GLY A 70 -7.24 -1.18 16.28
N LYS A 71 -8.08 -2.22 16.37
CA LYS A 71 -7.67 -3.53 16.89
C LYS A 71 -6.85 -4.30 15.85
N THR A 72 -5.71 -4.85 16.25
CA THR A 72 -4.97 -5.82 15.43
C THR A 72 -5.79 -7.11 15.29
N MET A 73 -5.93 -7.57 14.05
CA MET A 73 -6.65 -8.80 13.68
C MET A 73 -5.62 -9.88 13.30
N ASP A 74 -5.82 -10.57 12.18
CA ASP A 74 -4.87 -11.56 11.68
C ASP A 74 -3.74 -10.90 10.87
N ALA A 75 -2.72 -11.68 10.52
CA ALA A 75 -1.66 -11.27 9.61
C ALA A 75 -1.60 -12.19 8.40
N TYR A 76 -1.06 -11.68 7.30
CA TYR A 76 -0.82 -12.42 6.09
C TYR A 76 0.63 -12.26 5.68
N VAL A 77 1.21 -13.31 5.10
CA VAL A 77 2.57 -13.31 4.60
C VAL A 77 2.59 -13.84 3.18
N GLU A 78 3.20 -13.08 2.29
CA GLU A 78 3.35 -13.42 0.88
C GLU A 78 4.69 -14.13 0.64
N PHE A 79 4.65 -15.24 -0.07
CA PHE A 79 5.78 -16.10 -0.40
C PHE A 79 6.00 -16.13 -1.91
N MET A 80 7.27 -16.19 -2.33
CA MET A 80 7.64 -16.26 -3.74
C MET A 80 7.05 -17.48 -4.46
N ASN A 81 6.80 -18.57 -3.74
CA ASN A 81 6.20 -19.78 -4.29
C ASN A 81 5.39 -20.55 -3.25
N ALA A 82 4.44 -21.37 -3.71
CA ALA A 82 3.55 -22.16 -2.85
C ALA A 82 4.28 -23.23 -2.03
N ARG A 83 5.34 -23.82 -2.58
CA ARG A 83 6.11 -24.88 -1.91
C ARG A 83 6.71 -24.37 -0.60
N ASP A 84 7.24 -23.15 -0.58
CA ASP A 84 7.85 -22.56 0.60
C ASP A 84 6.81 -22.11 1.63
N ALA A 85 5.64 -21.64 1.18
CA ALA A 85 4.50 -21.40 2.06
C ALA A 85 4.08 -22.68 2.82
N TRP A 86 3.86 -23.79 2.10
CA TRP A 86 3.48 -25.08 2.70
C TRP A 86 4.54 -25.64 3.66
N LYS A 87 5.83 -25.53 3.30
CA LYS A 87 6.94 -25.90 4.19
C LYS A 87 6.96 -25.03 5.45
N CYS A 88 6.71 -23.73 5.32
CA CYS A 88 6.67 -22.81 6.45
C CYS A 88 5.56 -23.23 7.42
N VAL A 89 4.32 -23.39 6.93
CA VAL A 89 3.18 -23.85 7.74
C VAL A 89 3.51 -25.15 8.46
N SER A 90 4.00 -26.17 7.74
CA SER A 90 4.31 -27.48 8.30
C SER A 90 5.35 -27.43 9.43
N ARG A 91 6.36 -26.56 9.32
CA ARG A 91 7.46 -26.43 10.31
C ARG A 91 7.08 -25.60 11.53
N ARG A 92 6.06 -24.75 11.40
CA ARG A 92 5.71 -23.72 12.40
C ARG A 92 4.39 -23.97 13.11
N ARG A 93 3.57 -24.92 12.65
CA ARG A 93 2.24 -25.23 13.19
C ARG A 93 2.20 -25.51 14.71
N SER A 94 3.27 -26.07 15.28
CA SER A 94 3.37 -26.37 16.72
C SER A 94 4.12 -25.30 17.53
N ARG A 95 4.57 -24.21 16.89
CA ARG A 95 5.32 -23.15 17.56
C ARG A 95 4.39 -22.13 18.19
N VAL A 96 4.89 -21.52 19.25
CA VAL A 96 4.20 -20.47 20.01
C VAL A 96 4.92 -19.16 19.78
N LEU A 97 4.17 -18.06 19.66
CA LEU A 97 4.70 -16.70 19.68
C LEU A 97 4.24 -16.01 20.97
N GLY A 98 5.18 -15.70 21.86
CA GLY A 98 4.86 -15.30 23.22
C GLY A 98 4.09 -16.41 23.95
N ASN A 99 2.83 -16.15 24.28
CA ASN A 99 1.91 -17.13 24.92
C ASN A 99 0.77 -17.57 23.98
N ARG A 100 0.90 -17.37 22.66
CA ARG A 100 -0.15 -17.65 21.67
C ARG A 100 0.25 -18.78 20.75
N HIS A 101 -0.61 -19.80 20.67
CA HIS A 101 -0.56 -20.79 19.59
C HIS A 101 -1.18 -20.17 18.35
N LEU A 102 -0.36 -19.89 17.34
CA LEU A 102 -0.81 -19.26 16.11
C LEU A 102 -1.46 -20.30 15.20
N SER A 103 -2.52 -19.93 14.49
CA SER A 103 -3.02 -20.72 13.36
C SER A 103 -2.28 -20.30 12.09
N LEU A 104 -1.94 -21.27 11.24
CA LEU A 104 -1.19 -21.06 10.01
C LEU A 104 -1.84 -21.84 8.89
N ASP A 105 -2.33 -21.14 7.88
CA ASP A 105 -3.05 -21.74 6.76
C ASP A 105 -2.56 -21.13 5.44
N VAL A 106 -2.24 -21.97 4.46
CA VAL A 106 -2.03 -21.50 3.08
C VAL A 106 -3.41 -21.18 2.50
N VAL A 107 -3.62 -19.93 2.09
CA VAL A 107 -4.92 -19.42 1.68
C VAL A 107 -4.88 -18.85 0.27
N ASP A 108 -6.05 -18.72 -0.34
CA ASP A 108 -6.19 -17.99 -1.59
C ASP A 108 -5.91 -16.49 -1.36
N PRO A 109 -5.15 -15.81 -2.25
CA PRO A 109 -4.87 -14.38 -2.11
C PRO A 109 -6.11 -13.49 -2.02
N SER A 110 -7.29 -13.95 -2.45
CA SER A 110 -8.53 -13.22 -2.25
C SER A 110 -8.90 -13.03 -0.78
N GLU A 111 -8.46 -13.89 0.14
CA GLU A 111 -8.65 -13.68 1.58
C GLU A 111 -7.90 -12.45 2.09
N LEU A 112 -6.63 -12.29 1.67
CA LEU A 112 -5.84 -11.09 1.95
C LEU A 112 -6.54 -9.85 1.40
N MET A 113 -7.03 -9.91 0.16
CA MET A 113 -7.70 -8.78 -0.47
C MET A 113 -9.01 -8.41 0.22
N LYS A 114 -9.79 -9.41 0.66
CA LYS A 114 -11.01 -9.18 1.46
C LYS A 114 -10.69 -8.53 2.80
N ASP A 115 -9.62 -8.94 3.47
CA ASP A 115 -9.27 -8.37 4.77
C ASP A 115 -8.59 -6.99 4.66
N ILE A 116 -7.88 -6.70 3.57
CA ILE A 116 -7.37 -5.35 3.28
C ILE A 116 -8.50 -4.44 2.77
N PHE A 117 -9.48 -4.95 2.02
CA PHE A 117 -10.58 -4.16 1.45
C PHE A 117 -11.96 -4.69 1.90
N PRO A 118 -12.25 -4.68 3.21
CA PRO A 118 -13.41 -5.38 3.78
C PRO A 118 -14.76 -4.76 3.39
N ARG A 119 -14.76 -3.49 2.99
CA ARG A 119 -15.97 -2.76 2.56
C ARG A 119 -16.02 -2.52 1.06
N ALA A 120 -15.22 -3.22 0.26
CA ALA A 120 -15.24 -3.06 -1.19
C ALA A 120 -16.63 -3.41 -1.74
N LYS A 121 -17.26 -2.44 -2.40
CA LYS A 121 -18.64 -2.56 -2.91
C LYS A 121 -18.63 -2.91 -4.39
N GLY A 122 -19.42 -3.93 -4.73
CA GLY A 122 -19.69 -4.29 -6.13
C GLY A 122 -18.52 -4.96 -6.84
N ILE A 123 -17.58 -5.54 -6.09
CA ILE A 123 -16.52 -6.40 -6.62
C ILE A 123 -16.50 -7.76 -5.94
N VAL A 124 -16.03 -8.76 -6.67
CA VAL A 124 -15.68 -10.09 -6.19
C VAL A 124 -14.19 -10.29 -6.49
N TRP A 125 -13.44 -10.72 -5.48
CA TRP A 125 -12.01 -11.00 -5.62
C TRP A 125 -11.79 -12.41 -6.17
N ASP A 126 -11.06 -12.52 -7.28
CA ASP A 126 -10.50 -13.77 -7.81
C ASP A 126 -8.97 -13.70 -7.68
N GLY A 127 -8.43 -14.37 -6.65
CA GLY A 127 -7.10 -14.07 -6.14
C GLY A 127 -6.97 -12.57 -5.84
N VAL A 128 -6.07 -11.88 -6.56
CA VAL A 128 -5.89 -10.42 -6.44
C VAL A 128 -6.65 -9.59 -7.48
N ILE A 129 -7.39 -10.24 -8.38
CA ILE A 129 -8.11 -9.57 -9.46
C ILE A 129 -9.49 -9.12 -8.95
N PRO A 130 -9.80 -7.80 -8.99
CA PRO A 130 -11.14 -7.31 -8.68
C PRO A 130 -12.06 -7.49 -9.90
N ASN A 131 -13.06 -8.35 -9.81
CA ASN A 131 -14.07 -8.52 -10.85
C ASN A 131 -15.37 -7.79 -10.47
N PRO A 132 -16.01 -7.02 -11.36
CA PRO A 132 -17.34 -6.46 -11.11
C PRO A 132 -18.34 -7.56 -10.76
N ALA A 133 -19.14 -7.35 -9.71
CA ALA A 133 -20.19 -8.30 -9.35
C ALA A 133 -21.27 -8.35 -10.44
N LEU A 134 -21.59 -9.56 -10.94
CA LEU A 134 -22.53 -9.81 -12.04
C LEU A 134 -23.95 -9.30 -11.76
N ASN A 135 -24.39 -9.33 -10.50
CA ASN A 135 -25.73 -8.93 -10.07
C ASN A 135 -25.75 -7.53 -9.46
N LYS A 136 -25.14 -6.53 -10.09
CA LYS A 136 -25.28 -5.14 -9.63
C LYS A 136 -26.71 -4.65 -9.93
N PRO A 137 -27.49 -4.23 -8.92
CA PRO A 137 -28.69 -3.42 -9.18
C PRO A 137 -28.29 -2.18 -9.98
N GLU A 138 -29.07 -1.79 -10.99
CA GLU A 138 -28.80 -0.61 -11.85
C GLU A 138 -28.52 0.69 -11.05
N TYR A 139 -29.01 0.77 -9.81
CA TYR A 139 -28.81 1.90 -8.90
C TYR A 139 -27.50 1.87 -8.08
N VAL A 140 -26.70 0.80 -8.11
CA VAL A 140 -25.37 0.79 -7.46
C VAL A 140 -24.38 1.54 -8.34
N SER A 141 -24.35 2.85 -8.15
CA SER A 141 -23.84 3.83 -9.10
C SER A 141 -22.31 3.86 -9.30
N LYS A 142 -21.49 3.21 -8.46
CA LYS A 142 -20.03 3.13 -8.65
C LYS A 142 -19.39 1.96 -7.90
N THR A 143 -18.38 1.34 -8.53
CA THR A 143 -17.43 0.46 -7.83
C THR A 143 -16.57 1.31 -6.89
N GLU A 144 -16.51 0.93 -5.62
CA GLU A 144 -15.69 1.58 -4.60
C GLU A 144 -14.90 0.50 -3.87
N ILE A 145 -13.58 0.50 -4.04
CA ILE A 145 -12.71 -0.53 -3.45
C ILE A 145 -12.33 -0.15 -2.02
N ILE A 146 -12.14 1.16 -1.78
CA ILE A 146 -11.90 1.72 -0.45
C ILE A 146 -12.53 3.11 -0.37
N SER A 147 -13.22 3.38 0.74
CA SER A 147 -13.85 4.69 0.96
C SER A 147 -12.91 5.69 1.62
N ARG A 148 -13.22 6.98 1.50
CA ARG A 148 -12.49 8.05 2.19
C ARG A 148 -12.57 7.89 3.71
N GLU A 149 -13.73 7.51 4.22
CA GLU A 149 -14.00 7.36 5.65
C GLU A 149 -13.09 6.28 6.27
N GLU A 150 -12.91 5.17 5.56
CA GLU A 150 -12.02 4.09 5.99
C GLU A 150 -10.58 4.57 6.15
N LEU A 151 -10.09 5.36 5.20
CA LEU A 151 -8.75 5.96 5.24
C LEU A 151 -8.62 7.00 6.36
N VAL A 152 -9.63 7.84 6.55
CA VAL A 152 -9.69 8.85 7.63
C VAL A 152 -9.64 8.18 9.00
N LEU A 153 -10.34 7.06 9.20
CA LEU A 153 -10.29 6.31 10.45
C LEU A 153 -8.88 5.83 10.77
N ILE A 154 -8.15 5.29 9.79
CA ILE A 154 -6.76 4.84 9.98
C ILE A 154 -5.86 6.03 10.34
N VAL A 155 -5.95 7.14 9.61
CA VAL A 155 -5.16 8.36 9.89
C VAL A 155 -5.49 8.92 11.28
N ASN A 156 -6.74 8.85 11.74
CA ASN A 156 -7.14 9.31 13.07
C ASN A 156 -6.50 8.47 14.19
N HIS A 157 -6.36 7.15 14.00
CA HIS A 157 -5.62 6.28 14.93
C HIS A 157 -4.14 6.64 14.99
N ALA A 158 -3.52 7.03 13.87
CA ALA A 158 -2.14 7.52 13.85
C ALA A 158 -1.99 8.88 14.55
N ARG A 159 -2.96 9.80 14.33
CA ARG A 159 -2.91 11.18 14.81
C ARG A 159 -3.18 11.30 16.30
N THR A 160 -4.15 10.53 16.80
CA THR A 160 -4.64 10.59 18.18
C THR A 160 -4.75 9.19 18.80
N PRO A 161 -3.64 8.43 18.89
CA PRO A 161 -3.67 7.01 19.28
C PRO A 161 -4.25 6.77 20.68
N HIS A 162 -4.18 7.74 21.57
CA HIS A 162 -4.76 7.69 22.92
C HIS A 162 -6.29 7.60 22.93
N ARG A 163 -6.97 7.98 21.84
CA ARG A 163 -8.43 7.87 21.71
C ARG A 163 -8.91 6.46 21.40
N SER A 164 -8.01 5.54 21.04
CA SER A 164 -8.32 4.11 20.87
C SER A 164 -7.55 3.25 21.88
N PRO A 165 -8.24 2.39 22.65
CA PRO A 165 -7.58 1.45 23.57
C PRO A 165 -6.57 0.52 22.91
N PHE A 166 -6.77 0.20 21.62
CA PHE A 166 -5.90 -0.69 20.87
C PHE A 166 -4.73 0.07 20.23
N SER A 167 -5.00 1.23 19.59
CA SER A 167 -3.97 2.02 18.92
C SER A 167 -2.90 2.50 19.90
N ARG A 168 -3.27 2.91 21.13
CA ARG A 168 -2.28 3.31 22.16
C ARG A 168 -1.31 2.20 22.58
N LYS A 169 -1.63 0.93 22.30
CA LYS A 169 -0.79 -0.24 22.63
C LYS A 169 0.08 -0.71 21.46
N CYS A 170 -0.22 -0.27 20.24
CA CYS A 170 0.44 -0.71 19.02
C CYS A 170 0.48 0.46 18.02
N LEU A 171 1.31 1.46 18.33
CA LEU A 171 1.32 2.77 17.66
C LEU A 171 1.68 2.69 16.17
N GLN A 172 2.46 1.68 15.78
CA GLN A 172 2.90 1.46 14.40
C GLN A 172 1.80 0.92 13.47
N ARG A 173 0.72 0.34 14.04
CA ARG A 173 -0.28 -0.41 13.28
C ARG A 173 -1.02 0.42 12.21
N PRO A 174 -1.46 1.67 12.49
CA PRO A 174 -2.10 2.50 11.48
C PRO A 174 -1.23 2.72 10.24
N PHE A 175 0.07 2.92 10.45
CA PHE A 175 1.04 3.13 9.37
C PHE A 175 1.20 1.87 8.51
N GLN A 176 1.36 0.70 9.15
CA GLN A 176 1.47 -0.59 8.46
C GLN A 176 0.18 -0.97 7.70
N SER A 177 -0.99 -0.59 8.24
CA SER A 177 -2.28 -0.76 7.57
C SER A 177 -2.34 0.07 6.28
N LEU A 178 -1.90 1.34 6.32
CA LEU A 178 -1.80 2.17 5.10
C LEU A 178 -0.78 1.62 4.10
N MET A 179 0.37 1.11 4.56
CA MET A 179 1.33 0.44 3.66
C MET A 179 0.70 -0.74 2.94
N SER A 180 -0.08 -1.57 3.65
CA SER A 180 -0.79 -2.71 3.06
C SER A 180 -1.82 -2.27 2.02
N ILE A 181 -2.58 -1.20 2.32
CA ILE A 181 -3.54 -0.61 1.38
C ILE A 181 -2.84 -0.13 0.12
N VAL A 182 -1.80 0.70 0.24
CA VAL A 182 -1.10 1.26 -0.93
C VAL A 182 -0.42 0.16 -1.76
N SER A 183 0.17 -0.83 -1.10
CA SER A 183 0.86 -1.95 -1.77
C SER A 183 -0.12 -2.88 -2.48
N LYS A 184 -1.29 -3.17 -1.90
CA LYS A 184 -2.23 -4.14 -2.46
C LYS A 184 -3.39 -3.54 -3.25
N PHE A 185 -3.56 -2.21 -3.27
CA PHE A 185 -4.60 -1.61 -4.09
C PHE A 185 -4.40 -2.01 -5.57
N PRO A 186 -5.46 -2.41 -6.29
CA PRO A 186 -5.33 -2.96 -7.64
C PRO A 186 -5.12 -1.85 -8.68
N TRP A 187 -3.96 -1.19 -8.63
CA TRP A 187 -3.57 -0.10 -9.53
C TRP A 187 -3.63 -0.49 -11.02
N PHE A 188 -3.48 -1.78 -11.34
CA PHE A 188 -3.63 -2.30 -12.69
C PHE A 188 -5.07 -2.25 -13.21
N ALA A 189 -6.06 -2.24 -12.32
CA ALA A 189 -7.48 -2.25 -12.66
C ALA A 189 -8.02 -0.82 -12.82
N VAL A 190 -7.38 -0.01 -13.67
CA VAL A 190 -7.65 1.44 -13.85
C VAL A 190 -9.10 1.78 -14.18
N ASN A 191 -9.86 0.84 -14.75
CA ASN A 191 -11.28 1.03 -15.08
C ASN A 191 -12.22 0.83 -13.88
N LEU A 192 -11.72 0.38 -12.72
CA LEU A 192 -12.53 0.02 -11.54
C LEU A 192 -12.40 1.00 -10.38
N TYR A 193 -11.50 1.97 -10.47
CA TYR A 193 -11.38 3.04 -9.49
C TYR A 193 -11.29 4.39 -10.17
N THR A 194 -11.50 5.45 -9.38
CA THR A 194 -11.48 6.84 -9.88
C THR A 194 -10.19 7.53 -9.47
N ILE A 195 -9.82 8.59 -10.18
CA ILE A 195 -8.73 9.51 -9.77
C ILE A 195 -8.96 9.98 -8.33
N GLN A 196 -10.21 10.26 -7.97
CA GLN A 196 -10.59 10.64 -6.62
C GLN A 196 -10.25 9.57 -5.56
N GLN A 197 -10.46 8.28 -5.84
CA GLN A 197 -10.07 7.18 -4.94
C GLN A 197 -8.55 7.10 -4.79
N ARG A 198 -7.79 7.22 -5.89
CA ARG A 198 -6.32 7.33 -5.84
C ARG A 198 -5.90 8.48 -4.92
N ASP A 199 -6.49 9.65 -5.08
CA ASP A 199 -6.11 10.84 -4.32
C ASP A 199 -6.45 10.70 -2.83
N TYR A 200 -7.53 10.00 -2.46
CA TYR A 200 -7.79 9.68 -1.06
C TYR A 200 -6.68 8.81 -0.45
N ILE A 201 -6.23 7.78 -1.17
CA ILE A 201 -5.15 6.89 -0.72
C ILE A 201 -3.84 7.68 -0.58
N TYR A 202 -3.53 8.52 -1.56
CA TYR A 202 -2.38 9.43 -1.53
C TYR A 202 -2.42 10.37 -0.30
N GLN A 203 -3.53 11.07 -0.09
CA GLN A 203 -3.68 12.02 1.02
C GLN A 203 -3.57 11.34 2.39
N ALA A 204 -4.06 10.09 2.50
CA ALA A 204 -3.92 9.30 3.71
C ALA A 204 -2.45 8.94 3.99
N LEU A 205 -1.71 8.48 2.97
CA LEU A 205 -0.29 8.18 3.10
C LEU A 205 0.54 9.44 3.41
N TYR A 206 0.29 10.54 2.70
CA TYR A 206 0.93 11.83 2.94
C TYR A 206 0.74 12.29 4.39
N SER A 207 -0.51 12.24 4.88
CA SER A 207 -0.83 12.57 6.27
C SER A 207 -0.10 11.66 7.27
N ALA A 208 0.01 10.37 6.97
CA ALA A 208 0.70 9.41 7.83
C ALA A 208 2.20 9.68 7.90
N ILE A 209 2.85 9.98 6.76
CA ILE A 209 4.27 10.37 6.73
C ILE A 209 4.51 11.63 7.57
N ASP A 210 3.68 12.67 7.40
CA ASP A 210 3.81 13.91 8.17
C ASP A 210 3.60 13.69 9.69
N ILE A 211 2.60 12.88 10.06
CA ILE A 211 2.35 12.51 11.47
C ILE A 211 3.57 11.79 12.06
N LEU A 212 4.06 10.74 11.39
CA LEU A 212 5.17 9.93 11.89
C LEU A 212 6.45 10.76 11.97
N LYS A 213 6.77 11.54 10.94
CA LYS A 213 7.91 12.47 10.94
C LYS A 213 7.88 13.39 12.16
N ARG A 214 6.74 14.06 12.40
CA ARG A 214 6.59 14.99 13.54
C ARG A 214 6.72 14.26 14.88
N GLN A 215 6.21 13.02 14.97
CA GLN A 215 6.34 12.19 16.15
C GLN A 215 7.81 11.83 16.44
N ILE A 216 8.59 11.45 15.43
CA ILE A 216 10.02 11.18 15.55
C ILE A 216 10.79 12.45 15.93
N LYS A 217 10.53 13.58 15.26
CA LYS A 217 11.20 14.87 15.55
C LYS A 217 11.00 15.38 16.97
N ARG A 218 9.87 15.04 17.60
CA ARG A 218 9.60 15.42 19.00
C ARG A 218 10.55 14.74 20.00
N GLY A 219 11.34 13.76 19.56
CA GLY A 219 12.40 13.13 20.37
C GLY A 219 11.88 12.29 21.54
N ARG A 220 10.57 12.01 21.59
CA ARG A 220 10.01 11.09 22.59
C ARG A 220 10.23 9.67 22.10
N THR A 221 10.96 8.87 22.86
CA THR A 221 11.12 7.44 22.60
C THR A 221 9.73 6.79 22.60
N MET A 222 9.26 6.42 21.41
CA MET A 222 8.02 5.69 21.22
C MET A 222 8.38 4.37 20.54
N PRO A 223 8.12 3.21 21.18
CA PRO A 223 8.45 1.92 20.60
C PRO A 223 7.87 1.76 19.19
N ASN A 224 8.70 1.28 18.26
CA ASN A 224 8.34 0.99 16.87
C ASN A 224 7.85 2.19 16.04
N LEU A 225 8.03 3.43 16.52
CA LEU A 225 7.83 4.65 15.75
C LEU A 225 9.19 5.29 15.45
N ASP A 226 9.85 4.75 14.44
CA ASP A 226 11.24 5.07 14.12
C ASP A 226 11.43 5.48 12.65
N ILE A 227 12.67 5.84 12.34
CA ILE A 227 13.10 6.26 11.00
C ILE A 227 12.93 5.15 9.95
N GLU A 228 13.04 3.88 10.34
CA GLU A 228 12.89 2.77 9.39
C GLU A 228 11.43 2.58 8.99
N LEU A 229 10.47 2.75 9.91
CA LEU A 229 9.05 2.83 9.58
C LEU A 229 8.73 4.02 8.66
N LEU A 230 9.34 5.18 8.90
CA LEU A 230 9.17 6.37 8.05
C LEU A 230 9.69 6.12 6.62
N LYS A 231 10.88 5.54 6.50
CA LYS A 231 11.45 5.13 5.21
C LYS A 231 10.58 4.09 4.53
N ALA A 232 10.03 3.11 5.26
CA ALA A 232 9.18 2.08 4.69
C ALA A 232 7.86 2.65 4.13
N LEU A 233 7.20 3.59 4.84
CA LEU A 233 6.04 4.32 4.32
C LEU A 233 6.36 5.06 3.02
N LEU A 234 7.48 5.80 3.02
CA LEU A 234 7.90 6.57 1.87
C LEU A 234 8.23 5.67 0.67
N ARG A 235 8.95 4.54 0.88
CA ARG A 235 9.26 3.57 -0.18
C ARG A 235 8.01 3.00 -0.83
N VAL A 236 6.99 2.63 -0.04
CA VAL A 236 5.71 2.14 -0.56
C VAL A 236 5.01 3.20 -1.41
N GLY A 237 5.03 4.47 -0.97
CA GLY A 237 4.48 5.59 -1.74
C GLY A 237 5.23 5.85 -3.05
N ILE A 238 6.55 5.84 -3.03
CA ILE A 238 7.38 6.09 -4.23
C ILE A 238 7.23 4.96 -5.26
N ARG A 239 7.12 3.71 -4.80
CA ARG A 239 6.92 2.53 -5.67
C ARG A 239 5.47 2.35 -6.12
N CYS A 240 4.53 3.13 -5.57
CA CYS A 240 3.13 3.06 -5.95
C CYS A 240 2.97 3.39 -7.44
N ALA A 241 2.48 2.40 -8.20
CA ALA A 241 2.21 2.56 -9.62
C ALA A 241 1.03 3.49 -9.89
N GLY A 242 0.14 3.71 -8.91
CA GLY A 242 -0.97 4.64 -9.06
C GLY A 242 -0.62 6.10 -8.85
N PHE A 243 0.44 6.41 -8.09
CA PHE A 243 0.77 7.79 -7.74
C PHE A 243 1.53 8.48 -8.86
N THR A 244 1.15 9.73 -9.14
CA THR A 244 1.86 10.55 -10.11
C THR A 244 3.24 10.92 -9.61
N ASP A 245 4.11 11.34 -10.53
CA ASP A 245 5.45 11.78 -10.18
C ASP A 245 5.40 12.98 -9.24
N ALA A 246 4.51 13.96 -9.49
CA ALA A 246 4.27 15.09 -8.60
C ALA A 246 3.86 14.64 -7.18
N GLN A 247 2.94 13.68 -7.07
CA GLN A 247 2.58 13.09 -5.78
C GLN A 247 3.79 12.45 -5.08
N LYS A 248 4.59 11.66 -5.81
CA LYS A 248 5.82 11.05 -5.26
C LYS A 248 6.83 12.10 -4.79
N HIS A 249 6.94 13.23 -5.50
CA HIS A 249 7.76 14.37 -5.08
C HIS A 249 7.39 14.89 -3.70
N GLU A 250 6.10 15.12 -3.52
CA GLU A 250 5.59 15.76 -2.32
C GLU A 250 5.74 14.80 -1.13
N LEU A 251 5.65 13.47 -1.34
CA LEU A 251 6.01 12.47 -0.33
C LEU A 251 7.48 12.57 0.10
N VAL A 252 8.41 12.77 -0.84
CA VAL A 252 9.84 12.96 -0.53
C VAL A 252 10.06 14.24 0.27
N LYS A 253 9.49 15.36 -0.21
CA LYS A 253 9.60 16.66 0.47
C LYS A 253 9.06 16.59 1.88
N ILE A 254 7.87 16.01 2.07
CA ILE A 254 7.24 15.98 3.39
C ILE A 254 7.95 15.02 4.35
N ALA A 255 8.63 13.97 3.87
CA ALA A 255 9.38 13.04 4.70
C ALA A 255 10.70 13.62 5.25
N GLU A 256 11.28 14.61 4.58
CA GLU A 256 12.53 15.27 4.98
C GLU A 256 13.67 14.29 5.28
N PHE A 257 14.12 14.18 6.54
CA PHE A 257 15.17 13.22 6.95
C PHE A 257 14.79 11.76 6.71
N GLY A 258 13.49 11.45 6.61
CA GLY A 258 12.99 10.14 6.18
C GLY A 258 13.30 9.79 4.72
N ALA A 259 13.66 10.77 3.90
CA ALA A 259 14.03 10.57 2.50
C ALA A 259 15.53 10.33 2.28
N GLU A 260 16.36 10.36 3.34
CA GLU A 260 17.80 10.15 3.21
C GLU A 260 18.10 8.76 2.59
N GLY A 261 18.91 8.76 1.53
CA GLY A 261 19.27 7.55 0.77
C GLY A 261 18.20 7.06 -0.22
N ILE A 262 17.05 7.74 -0.32
CA ILE A 262 15.99 7.39 -1.27
C ILE A 262 16.18 8.21 -2.56
N ARG A 263 16.40 7.50 -3.67
CA ARG A 263 16.51 8.12 -5.00
C ARG A 263 15.16 8.12 -5.68
N VAL A 264 14.76 9.29 -6.20
CA VAL A 264 13.59 9.41 -7.07
C VAL A 264 14.03 10.11 -8.35
N ASP A 265 13.37 9.84 -9.46
CA ASP A 265 13.73 10.39 -10.76
C ASP A 265 13.74 11.93 -10.72
N ALA A 266 14.70 12.58 -11.38
CA ALA A 266 14.91 14.03 -11.28
C ALA A 266 13.85 14.86 -12.01
N ASP A 267 13.05 14.23 -12.88
CA ASP A 267 12.09 14.90 -13.77
C ASP A 267 10.72 15.21 -13.13
N ILE A 268 10.60 14.91 -11.85
CA ILE A 268 9.35 14.96 -11.08
C ILE A 268 8.72 16.36 -10.98
N GLY A 269 9.50 17.43 -11.11
CA GLY A 269 9.02 18.82 -10.99
C GLY A 269 8.44 19.42 -12.27
N ILE A 270 8.56 18.76 -13.42
CA ILE A 270 8.29 19.35 -14.75
C ILE A 270 6.82 19.20 -15.19
N LEU A 271 6.02 18.37 -14.50
CA LEU A 271 4.71 17.91 -14.97
C LEU A 271 3.51 18.74 -14.45
N SER A 272 3.74 20.02 -14.11
CA SER A 272 2.66 20.95 -13.73
C SER A 272 1.58 21.00 -14.82
N GLY A 273 0.34 20.60 -14.50
CA GLY A 273 -0.79 20.53 -15.45
C GLY A 273 -1.21 19.12 -15.89
N PHE A 274 -0.44 18.08 -15.56
CA PHE A 274 -0.77 16.67 -15.85
C PHE A 274 -1.04 15.86 -14.56
N GLU A 275 -1.80 16.42 -13.63
CA GLU A 275 -2.01 15.89 -12.27
C GLU A 275 -2.67 14.49 -12.21
N ALA A 276 -3.31 14.07 -13.30
CA ALA A 276 -3.93 12.76 -13.44
C ALA A 276 -3.00 11.70 -14.04
N LEU A 277 -1.91 12.10 -14.72
CA LEU A 277 -1.04 11.22 -15.49
C LEU A 277 0.39 11.23 -14.94
N GLY A 278 1.20 10.25 -15.35
CA GLY A 278 2.63 10.24 -15.07
C GLY A 278 3.46 10.13 -16.34
N LYS A 279 4.78 10.25 -16.19
CA LYS A 279 5.74 10.14 -17.28
C LYS A 279 5.74 8.72 -17.86
N ALA A 280 5.64 8.59 -19.18
CA ALA A 280 5.81 7.31 -19.87
C ALA A 280 7.26 6.80 -19.74
N ILE A 281 7.45 5.48 -19.64
CA ILE A 281 8.79 4.86 -19.58
C ILE A 281 9.56 5.23 -20.85
N GLY A 282 10.76 5.79 -20.68
CA GLY A 282 11.62 6.20 -21.79
C GLY A 282 11.27 7.57 -22.41
N ALA A 283 10.27 8.29 -21.89
CA ALA A 283 10.00 9.65 -22.34
C ALA A 283 11.19 10.57 -22.00
N GLU A 284 11.72 11.25 -23.01
CA GLU A 284 12.82 12.20 -22.81
C GLU A 284 12.35 13.46 -22.09
N ARG A 285 13.17 13.97 -21.19
CA ARG A 285 12.89 15.20 -20.42
C ARG A 285 12.52 16.40 -21.30
N LYS A 286 13.24 16.61 -22.41
CA LYS A 286 12.98 17.71 -23.35
C LYS A 286 11.58 17.62 -23.96
N VAL A 287 11.07 16.41 -24.19
CA VAL A 287 9.70 16.20 -24.69
C VAL A 287 8.69 16.61 -23.64
N LEU A 288 8.91 16.23 -22.37
CA LEU A 288 8.03 16.63 -21.26
C LEU A 288 8.00 18.16 -21.07
N GLU A 289 9.16 18.82 -21.18
CA GLU A 289 9.28 20.28 -21.10
C GLU A 289 8.54 21.00 -22.24
N VAL A 290 8.60 20.47 -23.47
CA VAL A 290 7.82 21.02 -24.59
C VAL A 290 6.32 20.89 -24.33
N PHE A 291 5.86 19.73 -23.89
CA PHE A 291 4.43 19.53 -23.64
C PHE A 291 3.93 20.36 -22.46
N SER A 292 4.71 20.55 -21.39
CA SER A 292 4.30 21.41 -20.28
C SER A 292 4.19 22.88 -20.72
N LEU A 293 5.08 23.36 -21.59
CA LEU A 293 5.01 24.70 -22.17
C LEU A 293 3.83 24.88 -23.13
N VAL A 294 3.50 23.86 -23.93
CA VAL A 294 2.42 23.93 -24.93
C VAL A 294 1.03 23.89 -24.28
N TYR A 295 0.85 23.06 -23.25
CA TYR A 295 -0.45 22.85 -22.61
C TYR A 295 -0.68 23.70 -21.36
N ASN A 296 0.34 24.43 -20.91
CA ASN A 296 0.25 25.37 -19.79
C ASN A 296 0.95 26.69 -20.19
N PRO A 297 0.47 27.39 -21.24
CA PRO A 297 1.05 28.67 -21.62
C PRO A 297 0.80 29.68 -20.48
N LEU A 298 1.88 30.38 -20.09
CA LEU A 298 1.88 31.43 -19.07
C LEU A 298 0.77 32.47 -19.26
#